data_AF-C0JSJ9-F1
#
_entry.id   AF-C0JSJ9-F1
#
_cell.length_a   1.000
_cell.length_b   1.000
_cell.length_c   1.000
_cell.angle_alpha   90.00
_cell.angle_beta   90.00
_cell.angle_gamma   90.00
#
_symmetry.space_group_name_H-M   'P 1'
#
loop_
_entity.id
_entity.type
_entity.pdbx_description
1 polymer ?
#
loop_
_entity_poly.entity_id
_entity_poly.type
_entity_poly.pdbx_seq_one_letter_code
_entity_poly.pdbx_strand_id
1 'polypeptide(L)' 'EPGAGLPEFIAVGYVDEQPIVHYDSERRREEPRAEWMEQNEGPEYWEQQTQILQGWQAQFRVNLATLRQRYN' A
#
# COMPACT_ATOMS: atom_id res chain seq x y z
N GLU A 1 -14.73 -1.10 11.65
CA GLU A 1 -14.11 -2.07 10.72
C GLU A 1 -14.27 -1.54 9.31
N PRO A 2 -13.37 -1.87 8.36
CA PRO A 2 -13.60 -1.52 6.96
C PRO A 2 -14.99 -1.97 6.52
N GLY A 3 -15.62 -1.23 5.61
CA GLY A 3 -16.85 -1.69 4.97
C GLY A 3 -16.63 -3.04 4.29
N ALA A 4 -17.67 -3.87 4.19
CA ALA A 4 -17.56 -5.21 3.61
C ALA A 4 -16.89 -5.18 2.23
N GLY A 5 -15.72 -5.82 2.12
CA GLY A 5 -14.97 -5.96 0.87
C GLY A 5 -13.84 -4.95 0.63
N LEU A 6 -13.54 -4.05 1.58
CA LEU A 6 -12.38 -3.16 1.47
C LEU A 6 -11.21 -3.65 2.34
N PRO A 7 -9.99 -3.75 1.78
CA PRO A 7 -8.76 -3.95 2.56
C PRO A 7 -8.63 -2.91 3.67
N GLU A 8 -8.03 -3.30 4.79
CA GLU A 8 -7.74 -2.39 5.91
C GLU A 8 -6.78 -1.26 5.50
N PHE A 9 -5.87 -1.56 4.57
CA PHE A 9 -4.89 -0.61 4.06
C PHE A 9 -4.69 -0.80 2.55
N ILE A 10 -4.67 0.31 1.83
CA ILE A 10 -4.37 0.39 0.40
C ILE A 10 -3.38 1.54 0.21
N ALA A 11 -2.36 1.31 -0.61
CA ALA A 11 -1.49 2.36 -1.13
C ALA A 11 -1.48 2.29 -2.65
N VAL A 12 -1.73 3.43 -3.31
CA VAL A 12 -1.70 3.54 -4.77
C VAL A 12 -0.82 4.73 -5.13
N GLY A 13 0.16 4.50 -6.00
CA GLY A 13 1.03 5.54 -6.53
C GLY A 13 0.55 5.97 -7.92
N TYR A 14 0.56 7.27 -8.18
CA TYR A 14 0.20 7.86 -9.46
C TYR A 14 1.35 8.71 -9.99
N VAL A 15 1.55 8.65 -11.31
CA VAL A 15 2.30 9.67 -12.06
C VAL A 15 1.30 10.30 -13.01
N ASP A 16 1.12 11.61 -12.88
CA ASP A 16 -0.01 12.34 -13.45
C ASP A 16 -1.35 11.68 -13.05
N GLU A 17 -2.16 11.22 -14.01
CA GLU A 17 -3.44 10.55 -13.77
C GLU A 17 -3.35 9.02 -13.90
N GLN A 18 -2.15 8.48 -14.15
CA GLN A 18 -1.95 7.06 -14.37
C GLN A 18 -1.50 6.36 -13.08
N PRO A 19 -2.20 5.32 -12.60
CA PRO A 19 -1.70 4.50 -11.52
C PRO A 19 -0.48 3.70 -11.97
N ILE A 20 0.59 3.78 -11.20
CA ILE A 20 1.87 3.14 -11.52
C ILE A 20 2.19 1.96 -10.61
N VAL A 21 1.69 1.99 -9.36
CA VAL A 21 1.87 0.93 -8.37
C VAL A 21 0.62 0.77 -7.51
N HIS A 22 0.42 -0.43 -6.98
CA HIS A 22 -0.66 -0.73 -6.06
C HIS A 22 -0.23 -1.74 -4.99
N TYR A 23 -0.68 -1.50 -3.78
CA TYR A 23 -0.56 -2.40 -2.64
C TYR A 23 -1.89 -2.48 -1.90
N ASP A 24 -2.27 -3.68 -1.49
CA ASP A 24 -3.37 -3.89 -0.55
C ASP A 24 -2.96 -4.83 0.58
N SER A 25 -3.62 -4.69 1.73
CA SER A 25 -3.34 -5.49 2.93
C SER A 25 -3.71 -6.96 2.82
N GLU A 26 -4.39 -7.39 1.75
CA GLU A 26 -4.77 -8.79 1.54
C GLU A 26 -3.64 -9.55 0.82
N ARG A 27 -3.16 -9.01 -0.30
CA ARG A 27 -2.03 -9.54 -1.08
C ARG A 27 -0.68 -9.25 -0.44
N ARG A 28 -0.60 -8.13 0.30
CA ARG A 28 0.60 -7.67 1.02
C ARG A 28 1.85 -7.59 0.15
N ARG A 29 1.67 -7.23 -1.12
CA ARG A 29 2.71 -7.10 -2.13
C ARG A 29 2.47 -5.82 -2.93
N GLU A 30 3.55 -5.14 -3.27
CA GLU A 30 3.51 -4.03 -4.22
C GLU A 30 3.61 -4.55 -5.64
N GLU A 31 2.65 -4.16 -6.46
CA GLU A 31 2.51 -4.60 -7.84
C GLU A 31 2.55 -3.39 -8.78
N PRO A 32 3.24 -3.50 -9.93
CA PRO A 32 3.14 -2.50 -10.98
C PRO A 32 1.70 -2.43 -11.52
N ARG A 33 1.27 -1.22 -11.87
CA ARG A 33 0.00 -0.94 -12.57
C ARG A 33 0.22 -0.33 -13.96
N ALA A 34 1.46 -0.04 -14.31
CA ALA A 34 1.88 0.41 -15.63
C ALA A 34 2.98 -0.51 -16.18
N GLU A 35 2.88 -0.88 -17.46
CA GLU A 35 3.85 -1.78 -18.12
C GLU A 35 5.29 -1.26 -18.05
N TRP A 36 5.46 0.06 -18.18
CA TRP A 36 6.78 0.68 -18.11
C TRP A 36 7.38 0.61 -16.70
N MET A 37 6.58 0.57 -15.62
CA MET A 37 7.13 0.34 -14.28
C MET A 37 7.67 -1.07 -14.14
N GLU A 38 6.91 -2.07 -14.61
CA GLU A 38 7.33 -3.48 -14.55
C GLU A 38 8.62 -3.73 -15.32
N GLN A 39 8.80 -3.07 -16.47
CA GLN A 39 9.96 -3.27 -17.34
C GLN A 39 11.22 -2.53 -16.89
N ASN A 40 11.10 -1.42 -16.17
CA ASN A 40 12.24 -0.58 -15.79
C ASN A 40 12.83 -0.95 -14.42
N GLU A 41 12.04 -1.57 -13.53
CA GLU A 41 12.47 -1.87 -12.16
C GLU A 41 12.79 -3.36 -11.95
N GLY A 42 13.84 -3.62 -11.16
CA GLY A 42 14.29 -4.98 -10.82
C GLY A 42 13.50 -5.63 -9.68
N PRO A 43 13.61 -6.97 -9.49
CA PRO A 43 12.97 -7.68 -8.39
C PRO A 43 13.31 -7.12 -7.00
N GLU A 44 14.53 -6.63 -6.81
CA GLU A 44 15.01 -6.06 -5.54
C GLU A 44 14.25 -4.80 -5.17
N TYR A 45 13.89 -3.96 -6.15
CA TYR A 45 13.07 -2.78 -5.94
C TYR A 45 11.69 -3.18 -5.40
N TRP A 46 11.01 -4.12 -6.07
CA TRP A 46 9.67 -4.56 -5.67
C TRP A 46 9.64 -5.24 -4.30
N GLU A 47 10.68 -6.01 -3.96
CA GLU A 47 10.82 -6.61 -2.64
C GLU A 47 11.01 -5.53 -1.57
N GLN A 48 11.90 -4.57 -1.80
CA GLN A 48 12.15 -3.48 -0.87
C GLN A 48 10.87 -2.65 -0.63
N GLN A 49 10.19 -2.23 -1.70
CA GLN A 49 8.99 -1.41 -1.56
C GLN A 49 7.83 -2.19 -0.89
N THR A 50 7.70 -3.47 -1.21
CA THR A 50 6.78 -4.37 -0.49
C THR A 50 7.04 -4.41 1.01
N GLN A 51 8.30 -4.55 1.43
CA GLN A 51 8.65 -4.56 2.87
C GLN A 51 8.35 -3.21 3.54
N ILE A 52 8.62 -2.10 2.86
CA ILE A 52 8.30 -0.75 3.34
C ILE A 52 6.79 -0.61 3.56
N LEU A 53 5.98 -1.00 2.58
CA LEU A 53 4.52 -0.88 2.67
C LEU A 53 3.90 -1.82 3.73
N GLN A 54 4.48 -3.00 3.95
CA GLN A 54 4.09 -3.85 5.08
C GLN A 54 4.36 -3.18 6.44
N GLY A 55 5.49 -2.46 6.56
CA GLY A 55 5.78 -1.65 7.74
C GLY A 55 4.80 -0.50 7.91
N TRP A 56 4.47 0.19 6.82
CA TRP A 56 3.50 1.29 6.83
C TRP A 56 2.10 0.81 7.19
N GLN A 57 1.64 -0.32 6.65
CA GLN A 57 0.37 -0.94 7.02
C GLN A 57 0.25 -1.11 8.54
N ALA A 58 1.28 -1.68 9.19
CA ALA A 58 1.29 -1.87 10.63
C ALA A 58 1.24 -0.53 11.40
N GLN A 59 2.01 0.46 10.95
CA GLN A 59 2.05 1.79 11.57
C GLN A 59 0.70 2.53 11.44
N PHE A 60 0.09 2.49 10.26
CA PHE A 60 -1.20 3.15 10.00
C PHE A 60 -2.32 2.55 10.84
N ARG A 61 -2.34 1.22 11.03
CA ARG A 61 -3.29 0.57 11.92
C ARG A 61 -3.17 1.08 13.37
N VAL A 62 -1.95 1.16 13.90
CA VAL A 62 -1.71 1.67 15.27
C VAL A 62 -2.09 3.14 15.38
N ASN A 63 -1.74 3.94 14.37
CA ASN A 63 -2.08 5.37 14.33
C ASN A 63 -3.58 5.58 14.31
N LEU A 64 -4.33 4.82 13.50
CA LEU A 64 -5.78 4.93 13.42
C LEU A 64 -6.46 4.53 14.74
N ALA A 65 -5.99 3.46 15.39
CA ALA A 65 -6.47 3.07 16.72
C ALA A 65 -6.21 4.17 17.76
N THR A 66 -5.02 4.78 17.74
CA THR A 66 -4.64 5.88 18.64
C THR A 66 -5.49 7.12 18.39
N LEU A 67 -5.72 7.50 17.11
CA LEU A 67 -6.57 8.63 16.75
C LEU A 67 -8.00 8.39 17.25
N ARG A 68 -8.55 7.19 17.07
CA ARG A 68 -9.89 6.83 17.57
C ARG A 68 -10.00 6.96 19.08
N GLN A 69 -8.94 6.66 19.84
CA GLN A 69 -8.92 6.86 21.30
C GLN A 69 -8.87 8.34 21.70
N ARG A 70 -8.25 9.20 20.88
CA ARG A 70 -8.10 10.64 21.19
C ARG A 70 -9.30 11.49 20.78
N TYR A 71 -10.04 11.06 19.77
CA TYR A 71 -11.24 11.76 19.29
C TYR A 71 -12.52 11.38 20.05
N ASN A 72 -12.49 10.27 20.81
CA ASN A 72 -13.52 9.89 21.77
C ASN A 72 -13.17 10.42 23.17
#